data_AF-A0A4S2HMJ4-F1
#
_entry.id   AF-A0A4S2HMJ4-F1
#
_cell.length_a   1.000
_cell.length_b   1.000
_cell.length_c   1.000
_cell.angle_alpha   90.00
_cell.angle_beta   90.00
_cell.angle_gamma   90.00
#
_symmetry.space_group_name_H-M   'P 1'
#
loop_
_entity.id
_entity.type
_entity.pdbx_description
1 polymer ?
#
loop_
_entity_poly.entity_id
_entity_poly.type
_entity_poly.pdbx_seq_one_letter_code
_entity_poly.pdbx_strand_id
1 'polypeptide(L)'
;MKNAVIQVIYQEAQRSGQPVFCIRDDTIASHTRPSSQDGHPIEAAHFHQSHLKGCQDYGHQIVSVMLSCNGLILNYADILYDKSKSKIQIVQKIADELPVAPVISYFLCDSWHTSVKVMDSFIRKGFYPIGALKTNRVIYPCGIRQKVSEFALH
;
A
#
# COMPACT_ATOMS: atom_id res chain seq x y z
N MET A 1 -15.00 7.07 -11.95
CA MET A 1 -15.06 7.08 -10.47
C MET A 1 -13.78 7.63 -9.83
N LYS A 2 -12.59 7.05 -10.09
CA LYS A 2 -11.29 7.54 -9.56
C LYS A 2 -11.06 9.04 -9.68
N ASN A 3 -11.30 9.61 -10.86
CA ASN A 3 -11.11 11.05 -11.08
C ASN A 3 -12.05 11.92 -10.23
N ALA A 4 -13.28 11.48 -9.98
CA ALA A 4 -14.21 12.20 -9.12
C ALA A 4 -13.74 12.19 -7.67
N VAL A 5 -13.21 11.05 -7.19
CA VAL A 5 -12.61 10.94 -5.85
C VAL A 5 -11.41 11.88 -5.70
N ILE A 6 -10.51 11.90 -6.69
CA ILE A 6 -9.38 12.83 -6.73
C ILE A 6 -9.88 14.27 -6.67
N GLN A 7 -10.83 14.63 -7.55
CA GLN A 7 -11.37 16.00 -7.61
C GLN A 7 -11.90 16.45 -6.26
N VAL A 8 -12.76 15.66 -5.61
CA VAL A 8 -13.35 15.99 -4.31
C VAL A 8 -12.27 16.17 -3.24
N ILE A 9 -11.35 15.21 -3.11
CA ILE A 9 -10.30 15.26 -2.08
C ILE A 9 -9.32 16.40 -2.32
N TYR A 10 -8.92 16.64 -3.58
CA TYR A 10 -7.92 17.65 -3.90
C TYR A 10 -8.49 19.06 -3.83
N GLN A 11 -9.78 19.25 -4.18
CA GLN A 11 -10.48 20.51 -3.94
C GLN A 11 -10.56 20.81 -2.45
N GLU A 12 -10.86 19.80 -1.62
CA GLU A 12 -10.88 19.98 -0.17
C GLU A 12 -9.49 20.36 0.38
N ALA A 13 -8.42 19.72 -0.12
CA ALA A 13 -7.06 20.05 0.25
C ALA A 13 -6.67 21.49 -0.15
N GLN A 14 -7.02 21.91 -1.36
CA GLN A 14 -6.77 23.29 -1.83
C GLN A 14 -7.54 24.33 -1.00
N ARG A 15 -8.80 24.05 -0.66
CA ARG A 15 -9.67 24.97 0.09
C ARG A 15 -9.26 25.08 1.56
N SER A 16 -8.92 23.96 2.20
CA SER A 16 -8.63 23.88 3.64
C SER A 16 -7.14 24.04 3.98
N GLY A 17 -6.25 23.85 3.01
CA GLY A 17 -4.80 23.74 3.24
C GLY A 17 -4.38 22.46 3.96
N GLN A 18 -5.30 21.52 4.23
CA GLN A 18 -5.01 20.27 4.92
C GLN A 18 -4.38 19.23 3.98
N PRO A 19 -3.48 18.37 4.49
CA PRO A 19 -2.80 17.37 3.67
C PRO A 19 -3.76 16.30 3.16
N VAL A 20 -3.46 15.78 1.96
CA VAL A 20 -4.07 14.55 1.48
C VAL A 20 -3.31 13.35 2.07
N PHE A 21 -4.02 12.38 2.61
CA PHE A 21 -3.49 11.09 2.98
C PHE A 21 -3.87 10.06 1.92
N CYS A 22 -2.89 9.53 1.21
CA CYS A 22 -3.05 8.34 0.36
C CYS A 22 -2.75 7.11 1.19
N ILE A 23 -3.78 6.37 1.56
CA ILE A 23 -3.71 5.26 2.52
C ILE A 23 -3.85 3.95 1.75
N ARG A 24 -2.88 3.05 1.90
CA ARG A 24 -2.91 1.75 1.25
C ARG A 24 -2.83 0.62 2.27
N ASP A 25 -3.72 -0.34 2.11
CA ASP A 25 -3.69 -1.60 2.84
C ASP A 25 -4.01 -2.78 1.90
N ASP A 26 -3.79 -4.00 2.36
CA ASP A 26 -4.34 -5.18 1.69
C ASP A 26 -5.04 -6.11 2.64
N THR A 27 -6.19 -6.61 2.19
CA THR A 27 -7.03 -7.54 2.93
C THR A 27 -7.22 -8.82 2.13
N ILE A 28 -7.61 -9.89 2.82
CA ILE A 28 -7.94 -11.17 2.19
C ILE A 28 -9.38 -11.55 2.51
N ALA A 29 -10.16 -11.83 1.47
CA ALA A 29 -11.41 -12.55 1.58
C ALA A 29 -11.10 -14.05 1.62
N SER A 30 -11.03 -14.61 2.82
CA SER A 30 -10.73 -16.02 3.02
C SER A 30 -11.83 -16.91 2.42
N HIS A 31 -11.40 -17.99 1.76
CA HIS A 31 -12.24 -19.05 1.22
C HIS A 31 -11.90 -20.39 1.87
N THR A 32 -12.78 -21.36 1.73
CA THR A 32 -12.47 -22.75 2.08
C THR A 32 -11.30 -23.23 1.23
N ARG A 33 -10.29 -23.81 1.88
CA ARG A 33 -9.11 -24.35 1.17
C ARG A 33 -9.57 -25.49 0.24
N PRO A 34 -9.13 -25.51 -1.03
CA PRO A 34 -9.47 -26.59 -1.95
C PRO A 34 -8.82 -27.90 -1.49
N SER A 35 -9.51 -29.02 -1.74
CA SER A 35 -8.94 -30.35 -1.57
C SER A 35 -7.87 -30.60 -2.65
N SER A 36 -6.92 -31.50 -2.38
CA SER A 36 -5.95 -31.95 -3.39
C SER A 36 -6.61 -32.68 -4.58
N GLN A 37 -7.84 -33.15 -4.39
CA GLN A 37 -8.67 -33.79 -5.43
C GLN A 37 -9.61 -32.81 -6.14
N ASP A 38 -9.58 -31.53 -5.78
CA ASP A 38 -10.45 -30.51 -6.37
C ASP A 38 -9.93 -30.10 -7.75
N GLY A 39 -10.64 -30.52 -8.80
CA GLY A 39 -10.30 -30.20 -10.19
C GLY A 39 -10.68 -28.78 -10.61
N HIS A 40 -11.46 -28.06 -9.80
CA HIS A 40 -11.99 -26.74 -10.12
C HIS A 40 -11.86 -25.77 -8.94
N PRO A 41 -10.62 -25.42 -8.55
CA PRO A 41 -10.41 -24.41 -7.52
C PRO A 41 -11.03 -23.07 -7.95
N ILE A 42 -11.49 -22.29 -6.97
CA ILE A 42 -12.08 -20.96 -7.19
C ILE A 42 -11.12 -20.08 -8.00
N GLU A 43 -11.60 -19.55 -9.13
CA GLU A 43 -10.81 -18.69 -10.03
C GLU A 43 -10.23 -17.49 -9.28
N ALA A 44 -8.97 -17.12 -9.58
CA ALA A 44 -8.23 -16.00 -8.98
C ALA A 44 -8.04 -16.04 -7.44
N ALA A 45 -8.41 -17.13 -6.77
CA ALA A 45 -8.07 -17.37 -5.38
C ALA A 45 -6.72 -18.07 -5.27
N HIS A 46 -5.92 -17.68 -4.27
CA HIS A 46 -4.60 -18.24 -4.07
C HIS A 46 -4.27 -18.43 -2.60
N PHE A 47 -3.20 -19.19 -2.34
CA PHE A 47 -2.57 -19.22 -1.03
C PHE A 47 -1.74 -17.95 -0.78
N HIS A 48 -2.00 -17.30 0.34
CA HIS A 48 -1.31 -16.10 0.84
C HIS A 48 -0.88 -16.32 2.29
N GLN A 49 0.27 -15.80 2.69
CA GLN A 49 0.67 -15.88 4.10
C GLN A 49 -0.21 -14.96 4.94
N SER A 50 -0.93 -15.50 5.93
CA SER A 50 -1.63 -14.72 6.94
C SER A 50 -0.78 -14.61 8.20
N HIS A 51 -0.43 -13.38 8.58
CA HIS A 51 0.29 -13.13 9.82
C HIS A 51 -0.60 -13.33 11.05
N LEU A 52 -1.88 -12.96 10.95
CA LEU A 52 -2.85 -13.16 12.02
C LEU A 52 -3.07 -14.66 12.32
N LYS A 53 -3.15 -15.49 11.27
CA LYS A 53 -3.34 -16.95 11.41
C LYS A 53 -2.04 -17.73 11.57
N GLY A 54 -0.88 -17.10 11.41
CA GLY A 54 0.42 -17.76 11.42
C GLY A 54 0.64 -18.81 10.31
N CYS A 55 -0.28 -18.94 9.36
CA CYS A 55 -0.27 -19.97 8.32
C CYS A 55 -0.76 -19.42 6.97
N GLN A 56 -0.70 -20.24 5.93
CA GLN A 56 -1.27 -19.87 4.63
C GLN A 56 -2.80 -19.82 4.71
N ASP A 57 -3.35 -18.74 4.21
CA ASP A 57 -4.78 -18.54 4.01
C ASP A 57 -5.08 -18.65 2.52
N TYR A 58 -6.18 -19.32 2.19
CA TYR A 58 -6.63 -19.44 0.79
C TYR A 58 -7.73 -18.42 0.57
N GLY A 59 -7.61 -17.58 -0.45
CA GLY A 59 -8.54 -16.49 -0.60
C GLY A 59 -8.25 -15.59 -1.79
N HIS A 60 -9.12 -14.60 -1.95
CA HIS A 60 -8.87 -13.46 -2.82
C HIS A 60 -8.24 -12.35 -2.00
N GLN A 61 -7.06 -11.87 -2.42
CA GLN A 61 -6.42 -10.73 -1.79
C GLN A 61 -6.71 -9.45 -2.58
N ILE A 62 -7.09 -8.39 -1.89
CA ILE A 62 -7.43 -7.09 -2.47
C ILE A 62 -6.48 -6.04 -1.89
N VAL A 63 -5.86 -5.25 -2.76
CA VAL A 63 -5.12 -4.04 -2.39
C VAL A 63 -6.10 -2.88 -2.45
N SER A 64 -6.40 -2.29 -1.30
CA SER A 64 -7.32 -1.16 -1.17
C SER A 64 -6.54 0.14 -0.98
N VAL A 65 -6.97 1.18 -1.67
CA VAL A 65 -6.41 2.53 -1.56
C VAL A 65 -7.54 3.50 -1.26
N MET A 66 -7.36 4.28 -0.19
CA MET A 66 -8.26 5.35 0.21
C MET A 66 -7.53 6.69 0.13
N LEU A 67 -8.26 7.73 -0.25
CA LEU A 67 -7.80 9.10 -0.14
C LEU A 67 -8.57 9.79 0.99
N SER A 68 -7.85 10.48 1.86
CA SER A 68 -8.45 11.26 2.95
C SER A 68 -7.91 12.68 2.96
N CYS A 69 -8.76 13.64 3.31
CA CYS A 69 -8.38 15.03 3.56
C CYS A 69 -9.43 15.68 4.46
N ASN A 70 -9.00 16.39 5.50
CA ASN A 70 -9.87 17.19 6.38
C ASN A 70 -11.15 16.46 6.87
N GLY A 71 -11.01 15.20 7.30
CA GLY A 71 -12.14 14.39 7.78
C GLY A 71 -12.94 13.67 6.68
N LEU A 72 -12.74 13.99 5.40
CA LEU A 72 -13.26 13.20 4.29
C LEU A 72 -12.40 11.96 4.08
N ILE A 73 -13.03 10.82 3.81
CA ILE A 73 -12.36 9.57 3.44
C ILE A 73 -13.16 8.94 2.31
N LEU A 74 -12.51 8.72 1.17
CA LEU A 74 -13.13 8.11 -0.01
C LEU A 74 -12.29 6.95 -0.51
N ASN A 75 -12.96 5.85 -0.88
CA ASN A 75 -12.32 4.74 -1.57
C ASN A 75 -11.87 5.23 -2.96
N TYR A 76 -10.57 5.10 -3.23
CA TYR A 76 -9.99 5.44 -4.52
C TYR A 76 -9.91 4.24 -5.45
N ALA A 77 -9.46 3.09 -4.94
CA ALA A 77 -9.35 1.88 -5.73
C ALA A 77 -9.33 0.63 -4.85
N ASP A 78 -10.00 -0.42 -5.32
CA ASP A 78 -9.81 -1.80 -4.86
C ASP A 78 -9.27 -2.62 -6.02
N ILE A 79 -8.10 -3.23 -5.83
CA ILE A 79 -7.37 -3.94 -6.88
C ILE A 79 -7.20 -5.39 -6.46
N LEU A 80 -7.78 -6.31 -7.23
CA LEU A 80 -7.57 -7.74 -7.03
C LEU A 80 -6.09 -8.10 -7.27
N TYR A 81 -5.49 -8.78 -6.30
CA TYR A 81 -4.12 -9.25 -6.38
C TYR A 81 -4.08 -10.68 -6.92
N ASP A 82 -3.86 -10.80 -8.23
CA ASP A 82 -3.80 -12.04 -9.00
C ASP A 82 -2.37 -12.61 -9.16
N LYS A 83 -1.40 -12.03 -8.46
CA LYS A 83 0.05 -12.36 -8.55
C LYS A 83 0.71 -12.13 -9.92
N SER A 84 0.00 -11.58 -10.92
CA SER A 84 0.58 -11.21 -12.23
C SER A 84 1.59 -10.06 -12.11
N LYS A 85 1.41 -9.21 -11.10
CA LYS A 85 2.31 -8.11 -10.72
C LYS A 85 2.58 -8.19 -9.23
N SER A 86 3.75 -7.75 -8.80
CA SER A 86 4.03 -7.58 -7.38
C SER A 86 3.16 -6.48 -6.77
N LYS A 87 2.87 -6.58 -5.46
CA LYS A 87 2.18 -5.52 -4.71
C LYS A 87 2.90 -4.17 -4.80
N ILE A 88 4.24 -4.18 -4.88
CA ILE A 88 5.05 -2.97 -5.08
C ILE A 88 4.72 -2.33 -6.44
N GLN A 89 4.67 -3.11 -7.52
CA GLN A 89 4.32 -2.58 -8.85
C GLN A 89 2.89 -2.02 -8.90
N ILE A 90 1.94 -2.66 -8.21
CA ILE A 90 0.58 -2.14 -8.08
C ILE A 90 0.61 -0.76 -7.40
N VAL A 91 1.33 -0.63 -6.28
CA VAL A 91 1.45 0.62 -5.53
C VAL A 91 2.17 1.71 -6.33
N GLN A 92 3.22 1.38 -7.10
CA GLN A 92 3.86 2.35 -7.98
C GLN A 92 2.90 2.86 -9.08
N LYS A 93 2.09 1.97 -9.66
CA LYS A 93 1.07 2.35 -10.64
C LYS A 93 0.05 3.31 -10.04
N ILE A 94 -0.35 3.10 -8.78
CA ILE A 94 -1.24 4.03 -8.06
C ILE A 94 -0.61 5.41 -7.93
N ALA A 95 0.67 5.49 -7.56
CA ALA A 95 1.38 6.77 -7.51
C ALA A 95 1.40 7.45 -8.88
N ASP A 96 1.67 6.70 -9.96
CA ASP A 96 1.71 7.24 -11.32
C ASP A 96 0.35 7.78 -11.78
N GLU A 97 -0.75 7.11 -11.39
CA GLU A 97 -2.14 7.52 -11.67
C GLU A 97 -2.59 8.76 -10.88
N LEU A 98 -2.00 9.05 -9.73
CA LEU A 98 -2.33 10.25 -8.94
C LEU A 98 -1.71 11.50 -9.58
N PRO A 99 -2.43 12.64 -9.60
CA PRO A 99 -1.81 13.92 -9.93
C PRO A 99 -0.84 14.35 -8.84
N VAL A 100 -0.04 15.39 -9.11
CA VAL A 100 0.77 16.03 -8.07
C VAL A 100 -0.17 16.60 -7.01
N ALA A 101 0.10 16.28 -5.75
CA ALA A 101 -0.67 16.77 -4.62
C ALA A 101 -0.68 18.31 -4.59
N PRO A 102 -1.82 18.96 -4.34
CA PRO A 102 -1.93 20.41 -4.38
C PRO A 102 -1.25 21.09 -3.17
N VAL A 103 -0.99 20.33 -2.12
CA VAL A 103 -0.29 20.72 -0.89
C VAL A 103 0.59 19.55 -0.44
N ILE A 104 1.56 19.81 0.46
CA ILE A 104 2.36 18.74 1.08
C ILE A 104 1.42 17.70 1.68
N SER A 105 1.55 16.47 1.18
CA SER A 105 0.62 15.37 1.45
C SER A 105 1.40 14.11 1.83
N TYR A 106 0.71 13.06 2.29
CA TYR A 106 1.38 11.89 2.85
C TYR A 106 0.88 10.57 2.25
N PHE A 107 1.79 9.63 2.03
CA PHE A 107 1.47 8.26 1.66
C PHE A 107 1.63 7.35 2.87
N LEU A 108 0.55 6.69 3.30
CA LEU A 108 0.55 5.79 4.45
C LEU A 108 0.58 4.33 3.99
N CYS A 109 1.55 3.54 4.49
CA CYS A 109 1.63 2.12 4.19
C CYS A 109 2.19 1.27 5.33
N ASP A 110 1.85 -0.02 5.33
CA ASP A 110 2.45 -1.01 6.22
C ASP A 110 3.96 -1.15 5.96
N SER A 111 4.70 -1.46 7.04
CA SER A 111 6.13 -1.79 7.06
C SER A 111 6.65 -2.78 6.02
N TRP A 112 5.79 -3.68 5.56
CA TRP A 112 6.15 -4.62 4.49
C TRP A 112 6.36 -3.95 3.15
N HIS A 113 5.76 -2.77 2.95
CA HIS A 113 5.73 -2.04 1.67
C HIS A 113 6.68 -0.83 1.64
N THR A 114 7.24 -0.43 2.78
CA THR A 114 8.25 0.63 2.89
C THR A 114 9.53 0.24 2.15
N SER A 115 9.65 0.67 0.89
CA SER A 115 10.77 0.40 -0.01
C SER A 115 11.12 1.65 -0.80
N VAL A 116 12.39 1.81 -1.17
CA VAL A 116 12.89 2.98 -1.91
C VAL A 116 12.07 3.25 -3.18
N LYS A 117 11.74 2.21 -3.94
CA LYS A 117 10.93 2.32 -5.16
C LYS A 117 9.55 2.94 -4.91
N VAL A 118 8.88 2.53 -3.83
CA VAL A 118 7.57 3.08 -3.45
C VAL A 118 7.72 4.51 -2.97
N MET A 119 8.72 4.77 -2.11
CA MET A 119 8.97 6.11 -1.59
C MET A 119 9.23 7.12 -2.71
N ASP A 120 10.12 6.79 -3.64
CA ASP A 120 10.46 7.65 -4.77
C ASP A 120 9.25 7.93 -5.68
N SER A 121 8.40 6.94 -5.93
CA SER A 121 7.19 7.11 -6.74
C SER A 121 6.22 8.12 -6.12
N PHE A 122 6.02 8.10 -4.81
CA PHE A 122 5.11 9.02 -4.12
C PHE A 122 5.71 10.40 -3.89
N ILE A 123 7.00 10.50 -3.58
CA ILE A 123 7.69 11.80 -3.38
C ILE A 123 7.60 12.65 -4.65
N ARG A 124 7.76 12.05 -5.84
CA ARG A 124 7.59 12.73 -7.14
C ARG A 124 6.19 13.31 -7.36
N LYS A 125 5.21 12.85 -6.59
CA LYS A 125 3.81 13.28 -6.66
C LYS A 125 3.43 14.20 -5.50
N GLY A 126 4.39 14.66 -4.69
CA GLY A 126 4.13 15.53 -3.52
C GLY A 126 3.61 14.79 -2.30
N PHE A 127 3.71 13.45 -2.28
CA PHE A 127 3.33 12.61 -1.16
C PHE A 127 4.57 12.12 -0.40
N TYR A 128 4.74 12.56 0.84
CA TYR A 128 5.80 12.12 1.75
C TYR A 128 5.41 10.78 2.39
N PRO A 129 6.19 9.71 2.21
CA PRO A 129 5.86 8.41 2.76
C PRO A 129 5.97 8.40 4.29
N ILE A 130 4.96 7.86 4.95
CA ILE A 130 4.95 7.52 6.36
C ILE A 130 4.62 6.02 6.44
N GLY A 131 5.54 5.26 7.02
CA GLY A 131 5.35 3.83 7.22
C GLY A 131 6.31 3.33 8.28
N ALA A 132 5.93 2.25 8.96
CA ALA A 132 6.83 1.59 9.90
C ALA A 132 8.02 0.96 9.16
N LEU A 133 9.19 0.90 9.78
CA LEU A 133 10.35 0.25 9.18
C LEU A 133 10.61 -1.09 9.87
N LYS A 134 10.63 -2.19 9.11
CA LYS A 134 10.96 -3.49 9.71
C LYS A 134 12.43 -3.52 10.13
N THR A 135 12.69 -4.08 11.30
CA THR A 135 14.03 -4.19 11.91
C THR A 135 15.01 -5.03 11.07
N ASN A 136 14.49 -5.92 10.22
CA ASN A 136 15.31 -6.73 9.31
C ASN A 136 15.71 -5.99 8.01
N ARG A 137 15.28 -4.74 7.80
CA ARG A 137 15.71 -3.94 6.64
C ARG A 137 17.16 -3.50 6.79
N VAL A 138 17.83 -3.34 5.65
CA VAL A 138 19.18 -2.79 5.56
C VAL A 138 19.08 -1.30 5.27
N ILE A 139 19.85 -0.50 6.02
CA ILE A 139 20.00 0.94 5.85
C ILE A 139 21.47 1.30 5.66
N TYR A 140 21.71 2.54 5.23
CA TYR A 140 23.06 3.07 4.94
C TYR A 140 23.30 4.42 5.65
N PRO A 141 23.18 4.51 6.98
CA PRO A 141 23.53 5.73 7.70
C PRO A 141 25.00 6.07 7.46
N CYS A 142 25.27 7.31 7.04
CA CYS A 142 26.61 7.75 6.62
C CYS A 142 27.28 6.85 5.55
N GLY A 143 26.48 6.16 4.72
CA GLY A 143 26.96 5.22 3.70
C GLY A 143 27.34 3.82 4.23
N ILE A 144 27.22 3.57 5.53
CA ILE A 144 27.61 2.29 6.15
C ILE A 144 26.43 1.33 6.14
N ARG A 145 26.59 0.21 5.44
CA ARG A 145 25.58 -0.85 5.37
C ARG A 145 25.39 -1.52 6.73
N GLN A 146 24.20 -1.41 7.31
CA GLN A 146 23.84 -2.10 8.56
C GLN A 146 22.35 -2.44 8.62
N LYS A 147 21.96 -3.44 9.42
CA LYS A 147 20.53 -3.71 9.65
C LYS A 147 19.95 -2.68 10.61
N VAL A 148 18.65 -2.39 10.45
CA VAL A 148 17.92 -1.53 11.39
C VAL A 148 17.97 -2.08 12.81
N SER A 149 17.90 -3.40 12.98
CA SER A 149 18.04 -4.06 14.28
C SER A 149 19.39 -3.83 14.96
N GLU A 150 20.45 -3.67 14.17
CA GLU A 150 21.80 -3.39 14.68
C GLU A 150 21.93 -1.90 15.00
N PHE A 151 21.44 -1.04 14.11
CA PHE A 151 21.44 0.40 14.29
C PHE A 151 20.66 0.86 15.52
N ALA A 152 19.53 0.22 15.82
CA ALA A 152 18.66 0.59 16.93
C ALA A 152 19.24 0.27 18.33
N LEU A 153 20.36 -0.45 18.40
CA LEU A 153 21.06 -0.76 19.66
C LEU A 153 22.10 0.29 20.04
N HIS A 154 22.28 1.33 19.22
CA HIS A 154 23.19 2.45 19.41
C HIS A 154 22.41 3.76 19.59
#